data_AF-A0A946W812-F1
#
_entry.id   AF-A0A946W812-F1
#
_cell.length_a   1.000
_cell.length_b   1.000
_cell.length_c   1.000
_cell.angle_alpha   90.00
_cell.angle_beta   90.00
_cell.angle_gamma   90.00
#
_symmetry.space_group_name_H-M   'P 1'
#
loop_
_entity.id
_entity.type
_entity.pdbx_description
1 polymer ?
#
loop_
_entity_poly.entity_id
_entity_poly.type
_entity_poly.pdbx_seq_one_letter_code
_entity_poly.pdbx_strand_id
1 'polypeptide(L)'
;MIKFTKGVSATALMMALAACSNNTDAFKNSDINSSNSVSAMSDTITITEAELKDNPFVKPWETPYGVPPFDSIEDSHFMPAIKAGILELRKEIDEIVLNNDLPSFENTIVALDLAGSQLSKVSST
;
A
#
# COMPACT_ATOMS: atom_id res chain seq x y z
N MET A 1 -54.84 7.27 -39.34
CA MET A 1 -55.44 7.06 -38.00
C MET A 1 -54.39 7.42 -36.96
N ILE A 2 -54.73 8.37 -36.11
CA ILE A 2 -53.93 8.90 -34.99
C ILE A 2 -54.38 8.20 -33.70
N LYS A 3 -53.46 7.95 -32.76
CA LYS A 3 -53.65 8.21 -31.31
C LYS A 3 -52.33 8.11 -30.53
N PHE A 4 -51.80 9.29 -30.18
CA PHE A 4 -50.95 9.56 -29.01
C PHE A 4 -51.79 9.52 -27.71
N THR A 5 -51.12 9.56 -26.55
CA THR A 5 -51.56 9.73 -25.13
C THR A 5 -51.51 8.44 -24.30
N LYS A 6 -51.10 8.37 -23.02
CA LYS A 6 -50.57 9.28 -21.95
C LYS A 6 -50.13 8.35 -20.79
N GLY A 7 -49.17 8.73 -19.93
CA GLY A 7 -48.97 8.02 -18.65
C GLY A 7 -47.72 8.38 -17.86
N VAL A 8 -47.75 9.55 -17.23
CA VAL A 8 -46.79 10.00 -16.18
C VAL A 8 -47.01 9.19 -14.91
N SER A 9 -45.94 8.80 -14.19
CA SER A 9 -45.99 8.71 -12.73
C SER A 9 -44.62 8.99 -12.13
N ALA A 10 -44.47 10.22 -11.65
CA ALA A 10 -43.44 10.60 -10.70
C ALA A 10 -43.80 10.04 -9.33
N THR A 11 -42.87 9.37 -8.67
CA THR A 11 -42.82 9.35 -7.21
C THR A 11 -41.37 9.49 -6.78
N ALA A 12 -41.01 10.75 -6.48
CA ALA A 12 -39.98 11.03 -5.52
C ALA A 12 -40.51 10.60 -4.15
N LEU A 13 -39.77 9.75 -3.43
CA LEU A 13 -39.93 9.59 -2.00
C LEU A 13 -38.57 9.80 -1.34
N MET A 14 -38.32 11.04 -0.94
CA MET A 14 -37.38 11.36 0.12
C MET A 14 -37.95 10.85 1.45
N MET A 15 -37.18 10.05 2.18
CA MET A 15 -37.29 9.80 3.62
C MET A 15 -36.06 8.97 4.02
N ALA A 16 -35.25 9.26 5.03
CA ALA A 16 -35.12 10.39 5.94
C ALA A 16 -33.68 10.32 6.49
N LEU A 17 -33.03 11.46 6.68
CA LEU A 17 -31.85 11.56 7.54
C LEU A 17 -32.30 11.37 8.99
N ALA A 18 -32.17 10.15 9.51
CA ALA A 18 -32.26 9.90 10.94
C ALA A 18 -30.88 10.10 11.56
N ALA A 19 -30.88 10.98 12.56
CA ALA A 19 -29.75 11.56 13.24
C ALA A 19 -28.85 10.55 13.97
N CYS A 20 -27.66 11.05 14.29
CA CYS A 20 -26.57 10.44 15.01
C CYS A 20 -26.95 9.63 16.26
N SER A 21 -26.24 8.50 16.39
CA SER A 21 -25.49 8.04 17.57
C SER A 21 -26.14 8.20 18.95
N ASN A 22 -26.51 7.06 19.51
CA ASN A 22 -26.66 6.83 20.94
C ASN A 22 -25.74 5.65 21.30
N ASN A 23 -24.49 5.99 21.63
CA ASN A 23 -23.53 5.06 22.21
C ASN A 23 -23.32 5.44 23.68
N THR A 24 -24.03 4.74 24.55
CA THR A 24 -23.69 4.61 25.96
C THR A 24 -23.96 3.16 26.32
N ASP A 25 -22.91 2.35 26.35
CA ASP A 25 -22.55 1.60 27.56
C ASP A 25 -21.11 1.07 27.47
N ALA A 26 -20.28 1.67 28.33
CA ALA A 26 -19.12 1.12 29.01
C ALA A 26 -18.33 -0.06 28.39
N PHE A 27 -17.17 0.25 27.82
CA PHE A 27 -15.95 -0.52 28.10
C PHE A 27 -14.94 0.39 28.80
N LYS A 28 -14.97 0.38 30.13
CA LYS A 28 -13.82 0.82 30.94
C LYS A 28 -12.74 -0.23 30.74
N ASN A 29 -11.67 0.12 30.04
CA ASN A 29 -10.38 -0.47 30.36
C ASN A 29 -9.45 0.67 30.79
N SER A 30 -9.51 0.94 32.09
CA SER A 30 -8.42 1.59 32.81
C SER A 30 -7.20 0.67 32.73
N ASP A 31 -6.07 1.26 32.36
CA ASP A 31 -4.70 0.76 32.60
C ASP A 31 -4.09 -0.18 31.54
N ILE A 32 -3.72 0.39 30.39
CA ILE A 32 -2.38 0.16 29.81
C ILE A 32 -1.80 1.52 29.38
N ASN A 33 -1.27 2.28 30.33
CA ASN A 33 -0.21 3.25 30.03
C ASN A 33 1.12 2.49 30.14
N SER A 34 1.56 1.92 29.01
CA SER A 34 2.96 1.61 28.81
C SER A 34 3.30 2.08 27.40
N SER A 35 3.84 3.30 27.36
CA SER A 35 4.65 3.89 26.32
C SER A 35 4.94 2.97 25.12
N ASN A 36 4.04 2.96 24.14
CA ASN A 36 4.46 2.92 22.77
C ASN A 36 3.98 4.22 22.14
N SER A 37 4.83 5.24 22.31
CA SER A 37 4.87 6.33 21.36
C SER A 37 5.06 5.70 19.98
N VAL A 38 3.97 5.46 19.25
CA VAL A 38 3.99 5.73 17.80
C VAL A 38 4.07 7.23 17.67
N SER A 39 5.23 7.74 18.09
CA SER A 39 5.75 9.00 17.62
C SER A 39 5.64 8.88 16.12
N ALA A 40 4.80 9.71 15.53
CA ALA A 40 4.89 10.04 14.12
C ALA A 40 6.30 10.60 13.89
N MET A 41 7.30 9.73 13.79
CA MET A 41 8.60 10.02 13.20
C MET A 41 8.38 9.95 11.71
N SER A 42 7.76 11.02 11.24
CA SER A 42 7.56 11.37 9.84
C SER A 42 8.86 11.94 9.27
N ASP A 43 9.95 11.17 9.36
CA ASP A 43 11.05 11.38 8.42
C ASP A 43 10.58 10.76 7.10
N THR A 44 9.97 11.59 6.26
CA THR A 44 9.55 11.20 4.93
C THR A 44 10.76 10.62 4.20
N ILE A 45 10.72 9.31 3.94
CA ILE A 45 11.74 8.64 3.13
C ILE A 45 11.64 9.24 1.73
N THR A 46 12.67 9.97 1.32
CA THR A 46 12.78 10.56 -0.02
C THR A 46 14.06 10.08 -0.70
N ILE A 47 13.96 9.86 -2.00
CA ILE A 47 15.02 9.42 -2.91
C ILE A 47 14.84 10.21 -4.19
N THR A 48 15.93 10.71 -4.73
CA THR A 48 15.97 11.33 -6.05
C THR A 48 16.33 10.31 -7.11
N GLU A 49 15.80 10.48 -8.32
CA GLU A 49 16.17 9.66 -9.48
C GLU A 49 17.69 9.66 -9.73
N ALA A 50 18.35 10.78 -9.42
CA ALA A 50 19.80 10.90 -9.54
C ALA A 50 20.58 9.96 -8.62
N GLU A 51 20.06 9.64 -7.42
CA GLU A 51 20.70 8.71 -6.47
C GLU A 51 20.54 7.23 -6.87
N LEU A 52 19.52 6.92 -7.68
CA LEU A 52 19.32 5.58 -8.23
C LEU A 52 19.97 5.41 -9.60
N LYS A 53 20.43 6.50 -10.20
CA LYS A 53 21.06 6.48 -11.52
C LYS A 53 22.24 5.50 -11.49
N ASP A 54 22.19 4.54 -12.41
CA ASP A 54 23.18 3.49 -12.57
C ASP A 54 23.33 2.50 -11.41
N ASN A 55 22.44 2.56 -10.43
CA ASN A 55 22.43 1.63 -9.31
C ASN A 55 22.12 0.19 -9.79
N PRO A 56 23.00 -0.80 -9.52
CA PRO A 56 22.81 -2.18 -9.99
C PRO A 56 21.62 -2.90 -9.34
N PHE A 57 21.12 -2.41 -8.20
CA PHE A 57 19.97 -3.02 -7.53
C PHE A 57 18.65 -2.74 -8.25
N VAL A 58 18.50 -1.60 -8.93
CA VAL A 58 17.27 -1.23 -9.65
C VAL A 58 17.22 -1.74 -11.10
N LYS A 59 18.26 -2.45 -11.53
CA LYS A 59 18.34 -3.10 -12.85
C LYS A 59 18.16 -4.62 -12.71
N PRO A 60 17.61 -5.31 -13.72
CA PRO A 60 17.65 -6.77 -13.76
C PRO A 60 19.11 -7.26 -13.77
N TRP A 61 19.35 -8.42 -13.17
CA TRP A 61 20.67 -9.03 -13.16
C TRP A 61 20.75 -10.09 -14.26
N GLU A 62 21.69 -9.90 -15.19
CA GLU A 62 21.92 -10.79 -16.34
C GLU A 62 23.00 -11.85 -16.06
N THR A 63 23.45 -11.95 -14.80
CA THR A 63 24.41 -12.95 -14.35
C THR A 63 23.78 -14.35 -14.40
N PRO A 64 24.57 -15.42 -14.59
CA PRO A 64 24.08 -16.78 -14.50
C PRO A 64 23.35 -17.03 -13.18
N TYR A 65 22.15 -17.60 -13.24
CA TYR A 65 21.28 -17.90 -12.09
C TYR A 65 20.81 -16.67 -11.29
N GLY A 66 20.95 -15.45 -11.83
CA GLY A 66 20.49 -14.23 -11.15
C GLY A 66 21.30 -13.90 -9.89
N VAL A 67 22.58 -14.25 -9.88
CA VAL A 67 23.50 -13.93 -8.77
C VAL A 67 23.77 -12.42 -8.74
N PRO A 68 23.89 -11.77 -7.57
CA PRO A 68 24.22 -10.35 -7.52
C PRO A 68 25.53 -10.06 -8.30
N PRO A 69 25.57 -9.02 -9.15
CA PRO A 69 26.79 -8.62 -9.85
C PRO A 69 27.73 -7.90 -8.88
N PHE A 70 28.36 -8.64 -7.96
CA PHE A 70 29.19 -8.10 -6.88
C PHE A 70 30.30 -7.16 -7.36
N ASP A 71 30.85 -7.39 -8.55
CA ASP A 71 31.88 -6.54 -9.15
C ASP A 71 31.42 -5.11 -9.44
N SER A 72 30.11 -4.87 -9.53
CA SER A 72 29.50 -3.57 -9.83
C SER A 72 28.79 -2.93 -8.62
N ILE A 73 28.72 -3.62 -7.49
CA ILE A 73 28.03 -3.15 -6.29
C ILE A 73 29.03 -2.42 -5.40
N GLU A 74 28.65 -1.24 -4.93
CA GLU A 74 29.42 -0.38 -4.04
C GLU A 74 28.54 -0.01 -2.84
N ASP A 75 29.17 0.33 -1.71
CA ASP A 75 28.48 0.73 -0.47
C ASP A 75 27.49 1.89 -0.69
N SER A 76 27.83 2.80 -1.62
CA SER A 76 27.02 3.95 -2.02
C SER A 76 25.68 3.55 -2.64
N HIS A 77 25.56 2.35 -3.20
CA HIS A 77 24.35 1.85 -3.85
C HIS A 77 23.29 1.36 -2.85
N PHE A 78 23.69 0.95 -1.65
CA PHE A 78 22.77 0.33 -0.69
C PHE A 78 21.72 1.29 -0.16
N MET A 79 22.15 2.45 0.37
CA MET A 79 21.21 3.38 1.00
C MET A 79 20.12 3.87 0.04
N PRO A 80 20.43 4.33 -1.19
CA PRO A 80 19.39 4.67 -2.17
C PRO A 80 18.49 3.49 -2.51
N ALA A 81 19.05 2.30 -2.72
CA ALA A 81 18.29 1.11 -3.13
C ALA A 81 17.36 0.59 -2.03
N ILE A 82 17.82 0.57 -0.77
CA ILE A 82 17.00 0.18 0.39
C ILE A 82 15.82 1.13 0.52
N LYS A 83 16.09 2.44 0.48
CA LYS A 83 15.01 3.41 0.62
C LYS A 83 14.01 3.30 -0.54
N ALA A 84 14.48 3.10 -1.77
CA ALA A 84 13.61 2.85 -2.92
C ALA A 84 12.78 1.56 -2.75
N GLY A 85 13.39 0.48 -2.25
CA GLY A 85 12.70 -0.77 -1.94
C GLY A 85 11.62 -0.61 -0.87
N ILE A 86 11.85 0.21 0.16
CA ILE A 86 10.84 0.53 1.18
C ILE A 86 9.67 1.32 0.58
N LEU A 87 9.96 2.27 -0.32
CA LEU A 87 8.91 3.04 -0.99
C LEU A 87 8.06 2.16 -1.91
N GLU A 88 8.68 1.26 -2.68
CA GLU A 88 7.94 0.33 -3.53
C GLU A 88 7.12 -0.66 -2.71
N LEU A 89 7.69 -1.25 -1.64
CA LEU A 89 6.94 -2.14 -0.74
C LEU A 89 5.71 -1.43 -0.15
N ARG A 90 5.85 -0.17 0.29
CA ARG A 90 4.69 0.58 0.81
C ARG A 90 3.61 0.74 -0.24
N LYS A 91 3.99 1.03 -1.49
CA LYS A 91 3.05 1.13 -2.61
C LYS A 91 2.36 -0.20 -2.90
N GLU A 92 3.09 -1.31 -2.92
CA GLU A 92 2.52 -2.65 -3.09
C GLU A 92 1.53 -2.99 -1.97
N ILE A 93 1.86 -2.68 -0.72
CA ILE A 93 0.94 -2.85 0.42
C ILE A 93 -0.29 -1.96 0.28
N ASP A 94 -0.13 -0.70 -0.11
CA ASP A 94 -1.25 0.21 -0.34
C ASP A 94 -2.17 -0.32 -1.44
N GLU A 95 -1.62 -0.89 -2.52
CA GLU A 95 -2.40 -1.54 -3.59
C GLU A 95 -3.22 -2.74 -3.06
N ILE A 96 -2.65 -3.54 -2.15
CA ILE A 96 -3.37 -4.65 -1.50
C ILE A 96 -4.49 -4.12 -0.60
N VAL A 97 -4.20 -3.10 0.21
CA VAL A 97 -5.16 -2.50 1.16
C VAL A 97 -6.31 -1.79 0.44
N LEU A 98 -6.02 -1.13 -0.67
CA LEU A 98 -7.00 -0.37 -1.47
C LEU A 98 -7.76 -1.25 -2.48
N ASN A 99 -7.48 -2.55 -2.54
CA ASN A 99 -8.24 -3.46 -3.37
C ASN A 99 -9.70 -3.57 -2.88
N ASN A 100 -10.66 -3.29 -3.76
CA ASN A 100 -12.10 -3.29 -3.44
C ASN A 100 -12.80 -4.62 -3.75
N ASP A 101 -12.09 -5.61 -4.31
CA ASP A 101 -12.62 -6.94 -4.54
C ASP A 101 -12.85 -7.69 -3.22
N LEU A 102 -13.66 -8.76 -3.25
CA LEU A 102 -13.80 -9.63 -2.09
C LEU A 102 -12.43 -10.23 -1.72
N PRO A 103 -12.04 -10.22 -0.44
CA PRO A 103 -10.75 -10.77 -0.02
C PRO A 103 -10.67 -12.25 -0.34
N SER A 104 -9.60 -12.65 -1.01
CA SER A 104 -9.24 -14.01 -1.39
C SER A 104 -7.82 -14.33 -0.93
N PHE A 105 -7.43 -15.60 -1.03
CA PHE A 105 -6.06 -15.99 -0.72
C PHE A 105 -5.06 -15.31 -1.67
N GLU A 106 -5.41 -15.17 -2.94
CA GLU A 106 -4.57 -14.59 -3.99
C GLU A 106 -4.36 -13.08 -3.79
N ASN A 107 -5.44 -12.32 -3.58
CA ASN A 107 -5.34 -10.86 -3.48
C ASN A 107 -4.82 -10.35 -2.14
N THR A 108 -4.76 -11.22 -1.12
CA THR A 108 -4.29 -10.87 0.21
C THR A 108 -3.00 -11.62 0.54
N ILE A 109 -3.04 -12.95 0.69
CA ILE A 109 -1.89 -13.72 1.19
C ILE A 109 -0.79 -13.85 0.14
N VAL A 110 -1.14 -14.25 -1.09
CA VAL A 110 -0.15 -14.37 -2.17
C VAL A 110 0.41 -13.00 -2.53
N ALA A 111 -0.43 -11.98 -2.62
CA ALA A 111 0.02 -10.62 -2.87
C ALA A 111 1.01 -10.13 -1.78
N LEU A 112 0.73 -10.40 -0.50
CA LEU A 112 1.64 -10.05 0.60
C LEU A 112 2.97 -10.83 0.55
N ASP A 113 2.94 -12.10 0.16
CA ASP A 113 4.15 -12.94 0.04
C ASP A 113 5.06 -12.49 -1.13
N LEU A 114 4.45 -11.99 -2.21
CA LEU A 114 5.18 -11.48 -3.38
C LEU A 114 5.68 -10.04 -3.21
N ALA A 115 5.11 -9.28 -2.26
CA ALA A 115 5.50 -7.90 -2.00
C ALA A 115 6.92 -7.81 -1.42
N GLY A 116 7.60 -6.69 -1.67
CA GLY A 116 8.91 -6.39 -1.14
C GLY A 116 10.06 -7.11 -1.85
N SER A 117 9.83 -7.62 -3.06
CA SER A 117 10.85 -8.32 -3.86
C SER A 117 12.11 -7.47 -4.04
N GLN A 118 11.96 -6.17 -4.32
CA GLN A 118 13.07 -5.23 -4.51
C GLN A 118 13.86 -5.01 -3.21
N LEU A 119 13.17 -4.87 -2.07
CA LEU A 119 13.83 -4.70 -0.77
C LEU A 119 14.56 -5.98 -0.35
N SER A 120 13.95 -7.14 -0.59
CA SER A 120 14.54 -8.46 -0.33
C SER A 120 15.81 -8.66 -1.15
N LYS A 121 15.80 -8.29 -2.43
CA LYS A 121 16.96 -8.36 -3.33
C LYS A 121 18.18 -7.61 -2.77
N VAL A 122 17.98 -6.39 -2.27
CA VAL A 122 19.06 -5.59 -1.67
C VAL A 122 19.52 -6.19 -0.33
N SER A 123 18.59 -6.74 0.46
CA SER A 123 18.87 -7.29 1.79
C SER A 123 19.56 -8.66 1.77
N SER A 124 19.43 -9.40 0.67
CA SER A 124 20.00 -10.74 0.48
C SER A 124 21.34 -10.75 -0.26
N THR A 125 21.88 -9.57 -0.56
CA THR A 125 23.18 -9.41 -1.23
C THR A 125 24.28 -9.25 -0.20
#